data_AF-A0A1V6Y9I8-F1
#
_entry.id   AF-A0A1V6Y9I8-F1
#
_cell.length_a   1.000
_cell.length_b   1.000
_cell.length_c   1.000
_cell.angle_alpha   90.00
_cell.angle_beta   90.00
_cell.angle_gamma   90.00
#
_symmetry.space_group_name_H-M   'P 1'
#
loop_
_entity.id
_entity.type
_entity.pdbx_description
1 polymer ?
#
loop_
_entity_poly.entity_id
_entity_poly.type
_entity_poly.pdbx_seq_one_letter_code
_entity_poly.pdbx_strand_id
1 'polypeptide(L)'
;MFNLGVQVINGQKTFIPLENNPEVHTHLCKNLGVSPSLTFHDILSTTPEMLSWIPRPVNALILLCDKPIYLAARSRVEHSIPEYLGSGTDEPVLWMKQTIGHACGLMALLHVVTNLENGKYVLAGSELEKIVKRAVGLGPVERARLLYDSRFLEEAHMDAASEGSSIVPLPQEECGFHFIAFVKKDGKVWELNGGMNGPLLRGELEGDLLGEEGLDMTILAVTRDINSASARKLAQKSSSITLIQGNLDDPAAIKNAKRVWGVSSVQTTNPRNDDERRQGIALINESIKQGVKHFVYSSIDRGGEKASLAFMNPEESKNHAFSLAGDELTFDQMSEIFKNLTGKDVPTTFRIPVWLMMAAVKDLGVMFKWFWDEGYGADIPALKKLNPA
;
A
#
# COMPACT_ATOMS: atom_id res chain seq x y z
N MET A 1 -37.04 22.21 -21.96
CA MET A 1 -35.81 22.14 -21.15
C MET A 1 -34.90 21.11 -21.79
N PHE A 2 -33.78 21.54 -22.37
CA PHE A 2 -32.78 20.61 -22.90
C PHE A 2 -32.11 19.92 -21.70
N ASN A 3 -32.24 18.60 -21.64
CA ASN A 3 -31.68 17.75 -20.59
C ASN A 3 -30.16 17.64 -20.81
N LEU A 4 -29.39 18.64 -20.36
CA LEU A 4 -27.96 18.79 -20.66
C LEU A 4 -27.06 17.82 -19.88
N GLY A 5 -27.59 17.11 -18.87
CA GLY A 5 -26.77 16.37 -17.91
C GLY A 5 -26.58 14.88 -18.17
N VAL A 6 -27.52 14.21 -18.83
CA VAL A 6 -27.45 12.77 -19.10
C VAL A 6 -27.31 12.55 -20.59
N GLN A 7 -26.29 11.78 -20.97
CA GLN A 7 -26.00 11.50 -22.37
C GLN A 7 -25.72 10.02 -22.59
N VAL A 8 -25.88 9.55 -23.82
CA VAL A 8 -25.47 8.18 -24.20
C VAL A 8 -24.17 8.28 -24.98
N ILE A 9 -23.07 7.82 -24.39
CA ILE A 9 -21.73 7.84 -24.97
C ILE A 9 -21.32 6.39 -25.23
N ASN A 10 -21.00 6.05 -26.48
CA ASN A 10 -20.64 4.68 -26.89
C ASN A 10 -21.67 3.62 -26.44
N GLY A 11 -22.97 3.96 -26.48
CA GLY A 11 -24.06 3.07 -26.07
C GLY A 11 -24.28 2.97 -24.56
N GLN A 12 -23.52 3.70 -23.75
CA GLN A 12 -23.63 3.72 -22.29
C GLN A 12 -24.26 5.05 -21.83
N LYS A 13 -25.28 4.97 -20.96
CA LYS A 13 -25.77 6.15 -20.23
C LYS A 13 -24.64 6.69 -19.34
N THR A 14 -24.36 7.98 -19.47
CA THR A 14 -23.30 8.68 -18.77
C THR A 14 -23.86 9.93 -18.11
N PHE A 15 -23.54 10.10 -16.84
CA PHE A 15 -23.89 11.27 -16.05
C PHE A 15 -22.78 12.32 -16.10
N ILE A 16 -23.07 13.47 -15.51
CA ILE A 16 -22.05 14.38 -15.02
C ILE A 16 -21.44 13.77 -13.74
N PRO A 17 -20.10 13.78 -13.54
CA PRO A 17 -19.49 13.27 -12.33
C PRO A 17 -19.84 14.14 -11.10
N LEU A 18 -19.97 13.50 -9.93
CA LEU A 18 -20.15 14.21 -8.66
C LEU A 18 -18.83 14.79 -8.16
N GLU A 19 -18.90 15.97 -7.55
CA GLU A 19 -17.82 16.52 -6.75
C GLU A 19 -17.76 15.78 -5.40
N ASN A 20 -16.55 15.43 -4.92
CA ASN A 20 -16.40 14.83 -3.60
C ASN A 20 -16.41 15.90 -2.51
N ASN A 21 -17.61 16.38 -2.19
CA ASN A 21 -17.84 17.48 -1.27
C ASN A 21 -18.95 17.09 -0.27
N PRO A 22 -18.77 17.29 1.05
CA PRO A 22 -19.79 16.99 2.05
C PRO A 22 -21.16 17.61 1.78
N GLU A 23 -21.22 18.83 1.23
CA GLU A 23 -22.47 19.52 0.90
C GLU A 23 -23.20 18.82 -0.24
N VAL A 24 -22.48 18.44 -1.29
CA VAL A 24 -23.01 17.69 -2.45
C VAL A 24 -23.55 16.32 -2.01
N HIS A 25 -22.82 15.58 -1.16
CA HIS A 25 -23.29 14.30 -0.63
C HIS A 25 -24.52 14.47 0.28
N THR A 26 -24.54 15.54 1.10
CA THR A 26 -25.68 15.84 1.97
C THR A 26 -26.93 16.17 1.16
N HIS A 27 -26.79 16.96 0.10
CA HIS A 27 -27.90 17.28 -0.80
C HIS A 27 -28.39 16.05 -1.57
N LEU A 28 -27.47 15.21 -2.06
CA LEU A 28 -27.83 13.93 -2.67
C LEU A 28 -28.58 13.01 -1.69
N CYS A 29 -28.13 12.92 -0.43
CA CYS A 29 -28.83 12.18 0.62
C CYS A 29 -30.26 12.69 0.83
N LYS A 30 -30.46 14.00 0.86
CA LYS A 30 -31.80 14.61 0.96
C LYS A 30 -32.69 14.20 -0.20
N ASN A 31 -32.20 14.29 -1.44
CA ASN A 31 -32.93 13.90 -2.64
C ASN A 31 -33.29 12.40 -2.67
N LEU A 32 -32.41 11.56 -2.11
CA LEU A 32 -32.61 10.12 -2.04
C LEU A 32 -33.51 9.68 -0.88
N GLY A 33 -33.91 10.58 0.03
CA GLY A 33 -34.66 10.21 1.23
C GLY A 33 -33.81 9.47 2.25
N VAL A 34 -32.58 9.92 2.46
CA VAL A 34 -31.69 9.47 3.54
C VAL A 34 -31.81 10.42 4.72
N SER A 35 -31.76 9.87 5.94
CA SER A 35 -31.90 10.61 7.19
C SER A 35 -30.78 11.65 7.35
N PRO A 36 -31.10 12.90 7.76
CA PRO A 36 -30.10 13.94 8.02
C PRO A 36 -29.25 13.66 9.26
N SER A 37 -29.54 12.58 10.00
CA SER A 37 -28.66 12.09 11.07
C SER A 37 -27.35 11.48 10.55
N LEU A 38 -27.28 11.15 9.25
CA LEU A 38 -26.04 10.79 8.59
C LEU A 38 -25.39 12.06 8.03
N THR A 39 -24.22 12.44 8.55
CA THR A 39 -23.48 13.64 8.14
C THR A 39 -22.14 13.28 7.52
N PHE A 40 -21.69 14.08 6.55
CA PHE A 40 -20.41 13.91 5.87
C PHE A 40 -19.40 14.95 6.38
N HIS A 41 -18.14 14.53 6.52
CA HIS A 41 -17.05 15.37 7.03
C HIS A 41 -15.82 15.17 6.15
N ASP A 42 -15.13 16.26 5.81
CA ASP A 42 -13.86 16.18 5.09
C ASP A 42 -12.77 15.59 5.97
N ILE A 43 -11.92 14.76 5.37
CA ILE A 43 -10.72 14.22 6.00
C ILE A 43 -9.52 14.92 5.38
N LEU A 44 -9.02 15.94 6.07
CA LEU A 44 -7.88 16.73 5.60
C LEU A 44 -6.53 16.02 5.82
N SER A 45 -6.45 15.20 6.88
CA SER A 45 -5.25 14.46 7.28
C SER A 45 -5.64 13.29 8.18
N THR A 46 -4.80 12.24 8.19
CA THR A 46 -4.91 11.09 9.10
C THR A 46 -4.10 11.28 10.39
N THR A 47 -3.58 12.49 10.66
CA THR A 47 -2.89 12.78 11.92
C THR A 47 -3.89 12.83 13.09
N PRO A 48 -3.49 12.39 14.31
CA PRO A 48 -4.39 12.37 15.47
C PRO A 48 -5.06 13.71 15.78
N GLU A 49 -4.34 14.83 15.60
CA GLU A 49 -4.87 16.19 15.85
C GLU A 49 -6.03 16.52 14.91
N MET A 50 -5.88 16.24 13.61
CA MET A 50 -6.91 16.55 12.60
C MET A 50 -8.11 15.61 12.72
N LEU A 51 -7.85 14.34 13.06
CA LEU A 51 -8.92 13.37 13.28
C LEU A 51 -9.75 13.66 14.53
N SER A 52 -9.21 14.39 15.50
CA SER A 52 -9.94 14.75 16.73
C SER A 52 -11.16 15.64 16.50
N TRP A 53 -11.25 16.29 15.34
CA TRP A 53 -12.38 17.13 14.94
C TRP A 53 -13.52 16.35 14.27
N ILE A 54 -13.28 15.09 13.92
CA ILE A 54 -14.26 14.26 13.21
C ILE A 54 -15.09 13.47 14.24
N PRO A 55 -16.43 13.57 14.20
CA PRO A 55 -17.31 12.79 15.07
C PRO A 55 -17.07 11.28 14.93
N ARG A 56 -17.11 10.57 16.06
CA ARG A 56 -16.85 9.13 16.16
C ARG A 56 -18.11 8.35 16.58
N PRO A 57 -18.27 7.08 16.16
CA PRO A 57 -17.36 6.29 15.31
C PRO A 57 -17.51 6.58 13.80
N VAL A 58 -16.43 6.39 13.03
CA VAL A 58 -16.45 6.47 11.56
C VAL A 58 -16.48 5.06 10.95
N ASN A 59 -17.68 4.60 10.61
CA ASN A 59 -17.89 3.24 10.08
C ASN A 59 -18.03 3.19 8.55
N ALA A 60 -17.98 4.33 7.86
CA ALA A 60 -17.92 4.38 6.40
C ALA A 60 -17.02 5.50 5.90
N LEU A 61 -16.36 5.28 4.77
CA LEU A 61 -15.54 6.27 4.07
C LEU A 61 -15.91 6.27 2.58
N ILE A 62 -16.03 7.47 2.02
CA ILE A 62 -16.09 7.68 0.57
C ILE A 62 -14.75 8.29 0.17
N LEU A 63 -14.00 7.59 -0.68
CA LEU A 63 -12.68 7.99 -1.11
C LEU A 63 -12.71 8.31 -2.61
N LEU A 64 -12.28 9.51 -2.98
CA LEU A 64 -11.99 9.87 -4.37
C LEU A 64 -10.50 9.65 -4.64
N CYS A 65 -10.18 8.83 -5.63
CA CYS A 65 -8.80 8.56 -6.04
C CYS A 65 -8.52 9.08 -7.44
N ASP A 66 -7.31 9.57 -7.66
CA ASP A 66 -6.75 9.72 -9.00
C ASP A 66 -6.74 8.36 -9.73
N LYS A 67 -7.20 8.34 -10.99
CA LYS A 67 -7.45 7.11 -11.76
C LYS A 67 -6.18 6.30 -12.00
N PRO A 68 -5.02 6.88 -12.37
CA PRO A 68 -3.73 6.18 -12.36
C PRO A 68 -3.41 5.46 -11.04
N ILE A 69 -3.57 6.14 -9.89
CA ILE A 69 -3.33 5.54 -8.57
C ILE A 69 -4.32 4.39 -8.31
N TYR A 70 -5.59 4.63 -8.61
CA TYR A 70 -6.66 3.65 -8.46
C TYR A 70 -6.38 2.37 -9.27
N LEU A 71 -6.12 2.52 -10.58
CA LEU A 71 -5.85 1.41 -11.49
C LEU A 71 -4.61 0.61 -11.06
N ALA A 72 -3.53 1.30 -10.68
CA ALA A 72 -2.33 0.66 -10.18
C ALA A 72 -2.59 -0.16 -8.91
N ALA A 73 -3.41 0.34 -7.99
CA ALA A 73 -3.76 -0.37 -6.76
C ALA A 73 -4.73 -1.54 -6.99
N ARG A 74 -5.74 -1.39 -7.87
CA ARG A 74 -6.84 -2.35 -8.00
C ARG A 74 -6.58 -3.46 -9.01
N SER A 75 -5.87 -3.21 -10.10
CA SER A 75 -5.44 -4.26 -11.07
C SER A 75 -4.70 -5.43 -10.39
N ARG A 76 -4.05 -5.17 -9.25
CA ARG A 76 -3.31 -6.17 -8.46
C ARG A 76 -4.20 -7.12 -7.66
N VAL A 77 -5.42 -6.72 -7.36
CA VAL A 77 -6.37 -7.50 -6.55
C VAL A 77 -7.62 -7.89 -7.33
N GLU A 78 -7.89 -7.24 -8.47
CA GLU A 78 -9.07 -7.50 -9.28
C GLU A 78 -9.15 -8.96 -9.73
N HIS A 79 -8.02 -9.55 -10.15
CA HIS A 79 -7.95 -10.96 -10.53
C HIS A 79 -8.19 -11.95 -9.38
N SER A 80 -8.04 -11.53 -8.11
CA SER A 80 -8.34 -12.38 -6.95
C SER A 80 -9.79 -12.25 -6.47
N ILE A 81 -10.57 -11.34 -7.07
CA ILE A 81 -11.98 -11.16 -6.77
C ILE A 81 -12.78 -11.94 -7.80
N PRO A 82 -13.40 -13.07 -7.41
CA PRO A 82 -14.26 -13.81 -8.32
C PRO A 82 -15.46 -12.95 -8.72
N GLU A 83 -16.04 -13.25 -9.88
CA GLU A 83 -17.29 -12.62 -10.29
C GLU A 83 -18.36 -12.88 -9.22
N TYR A 84 -18.89 -11.80 -8.66
CA TYR A 84 -19.91 -11.87 -7.64
C TYR A 84 -21.25 -12.19 -8.28
N LEU A 85 -21.95 -13.17 -7.71
CA LEU A 85 -23.26 -13.65 -8.17
C LEU A 85 -24.29 -13.64 -7.04
N GLY A 86 -23.97 -13.00 -5.90
CA GLY A 86 -24.83 -12.98 -4.72
C GLY A 86 -26.17 -12.29 -4.98
N SER A 87 -27.21 -12.81 -4.32
CA SER A 87 -28.53 -12.22 -4.21
C SER A 87 -29.22 -12.73 -2.95
N GLY A 88 -30.22 -12.02 -2.47
CA GLY A 88 -31.03 -12.37 -1.31
C GLY A 88 -30.57 -11.70 0.00
N THR A 89 -31.31 -11.98 1.07
CA THR A 89 -31.07 -11.37 2.39
C THR A 89 -29.82 -11.87 3.10
N ASP A 90 -29.27 -12.99 2.65
CA ASP A 90 -28.11 -13.63 3.26
C ASP A 90 -26.77 -13.08 2.73
N GLU A 91 -26.82 -12.14 1.79
CA GLU A 91 -25.62 -11.46 1.30
C GLU A 91 -24.93 -10.70 2.46
N PRO A 92 -23.59 -10.82 2.58
CA PRO A 92 -22.87 -10.09 3.63
C PRO A 92 -22.98 -8.57 3.44
N VAL A 93 -23.04 -8.12 2.18
CA VAL A 93 -23.20 -6.72 1.79
C VAL A 93 -24.03 -6.63 0.51
N LEU A 94 -24.84 -5.58 0.39
CA LEU A 94 -25.53 -5.23 -0.84
C LEU A 94 -24.54 -4.53 -1.78
N TRP A 95 -23.93 -5.31 -2.68
CA TRP A 95 -23.00 -4.80 -3.69
C TRP A 95 -23.70 -4.56 -5.03
N MET A 96 -23.41 -3.43 -5.67
CA MET A 96 -24.08 -2.95 -6.87
C MET A 96 -23.04 -2.67 -7.97
N LYS A 97 -23.12 -3.42 -9.07
CA LYS A 97 -22.25 -3.22 -10.23
C LYS A 97 -22.57 -1.89 -10.91
N GLN A 98 -21.53 -1.13 -11.26
CA GLN A 98 -21.68 0.12 -11.97
C GLN A 98 -21.75 -0.13 -13.48
N THR A 99 -22.83 0.35 -14.10
CA THR A 99 -23.02 0.28 -15.56
C THR A 99 -23.31 1.65 -16.17
N ILE A 100 -23.44 2.69 -15.35
CA ILE A 100 -23.63 4.09 -15.76
C ILE A 100 -22.28 4.80 -15.73
N GLY A 101 -21.91 5.46 -16.83
CA GLY A 101 -20.71 6.28 -16.93
C GLY A 101 -20.75 7.44 -15.94
N HIS A 102 -19.60 7.74 -15.31
CA HIS A 102 -19.43 8.81 -14.31
C HIS A 102 -20.33 8.73 -13.04
N ALA A 103 -21.07 7.64 -12.85
CA ALA A 103 -21.92 7.45 -11.67
C ALA A 103 -21.18 6.92 -10.44
N CYS A 104 -19.84 6.84 -10.44
CA CYS A 104 -19.08 6.21 -9.35
C CYS A 104 -19.32 6.88 -7.99
N GLY A 105 -19.54 8.20 -7.93
CA GLY A 105 -19.92 8.91 -6.70
C GLY A 105 -21.27 8.45 -6.14
N LEU A 106 -22.31 8.33 -7.00
CA LEU A 106 -23.61 7.78 -6.61
C LEU A 106 -23.48 6.34 -6.14
N MET A 107 -22.70 5.52 -6.87
CA MET A 107 -22.49 4.12 -6.50
C MET A 107 -21.79 3.99 -5.14
N ALA A 108 -20.78 4.81 -4.87
CA ALA A 108 -20.11 4.85 -3.57
C ALA A 108 -21.08 5.26 -2.45
N LEU A 109 -21.89 6.30 -2.67
CA LEU A 109 -22.90 6.72 -1.70
C LEU A 109 -23.94 5.61 -1.45
N LEU A 110 -24.49 5.00 -2.50
CA LEU A 110 -25.45 3.90 -2.40
C LEU A 110 -24.84 2.72 -1.63
N HIS A 111 -23.60 2.35 -1.90
CA HIS A 111 -22.89 1.31 -1.14
C HIS A 111 -22.78 1.66 0.34
N VAL A 112 -22.48 2.92 0.69
CA VAL A 112 -22.44 3.36 2.08
C VAL A 112 -23.82 3.30 2.72
N VAL A 113 -24.82 4.02 2.19
CA VAL A 113 -26.11 4.21 2.86
C VAL A 113 -26.92 2.92 2.98
N THR A 114 -26.72 1.94 2.10
CA THR A 114 -27.44 0.66 2.12
C THR A 114 -26.79 -0.39 3.02
N ASN A 115 -25.49 -0.27 3.31
CA ASN A 115 -24.76 -1.26 4.11
C ASN A 115 -24.43 -0.77 5.52
N LEU A 116 -24.26 0.54 5.70
CA LEU A 116 -23.99 1.15 7.00
C LEU A 116 -25.16 0.89 7.95
N GLU A 117 -24.87 0.22 9.07
CA GLU A 117 -25.88 -0.19 10.06
C GLU A 117 -27.12 -0.87 9.44
N ASN A 118 -26.91 -1.75 8.46
CA ASN A 118 -27.99 -2.44 7.74
C ASN A 118 -29.01 -1.50 7.08
N GLY A 119 -28.55 -0.34 6.58
CA GLY A 119 -29.41 0.59 5.86
C GLY A 119 -30.30 1.46 6.76
N LYS A 120 -30.00 1.55 8.06
CA LYS A 120 -30.76 2.30 9.08
C LYS A 120 -31.09 3.74 8.68
N TYR A 121 -30.22 4.38 7.88
CA TYR A 121 -30.38 5.77 7.49
C TYR A 121 -31.29 5.97 6.28
N VAL A 122 -31.67 4.92 5.54
CA VAL A 122 -32.65 5.03 4.47
C VAL A 122 -34.04 5.22 5.08
N LEU A 123 -34.71 6.34 4.76
CA LEU A 123 -36.00 6.66 5.37
C LEU A 123 -37.09 5.70 4.88
N ALA A 124 -37.91 5.22 5.81
CA ALA A 124 -39.04 4.36 5.51
C ALA A 124 -40.03 5.06 4.56
N GLY A 125 -40.50 4.34 3.53
CA GLY A 125 -41.42 4.88 2.53
C GLY A 125 -40.78 5.73 1.42
N SER A 126 -39.48 6.02 1.51
CA SER A 126 -38.73 6.70 0.43
C SER A 126 -38.69 5.84 -0.84
N GLU A 127 -38.51 6.48 -2.00
CA GLU A 127 -38.29 5.75 -3.26
C GLU A 127 -36.98 4.95 -3.22
N LEU A 128 -35.95 5.44 -2.53
CA LEU A 128 -34.72 4.67 -2.32
C LEU A 128 -34.99 3.37 -1.56
N GLU A 129 -35.80 3.39 -0.50
CA GLU A 129 -36.17 2.17 0.24
C GLU A 129 -36.83 1.12 -0.68
N LYS A 130 -37.72 1.56 -1.57
CA LYS A 130 -38.38 0.67 -2.55
C LYS A 130 -37.38 0.08 -3.53
N ILE A 131 -36.41 0.88 -4.01
CA ILE A 131 -35.32 0.41 -4.89
C ILE A 131 -34.45 -0.62 -4.15
N VAL A 132 -34.05 -0.33 -2.91
CA VAL A 132 -33.22 -1.23 -2.08
C VAL A 132 -33.94 -2.57 -1.85
N LYS A 133 -35.22 -2.56 -1.46
CA LYS A 133 -36.01 -3.78 -1.26
C LYS A 133 -36.07 -4.65 -2.53
N ARG A 134 -36.18 -4.03 -3.70
CA ARG A 134 -36.13 -4.74 -4.99
C ARG A 134 -34.73 -5.26 -5.28
N ALA A 135 -33.69 -4.44 -5.05
CA ALA A 135 -32.30 -4.76 -5.34
C ALA A 135 -31.78 -5.99 -4.58
N VAL A 136 -32.21 -6.18 -3.32
CA VAL A 136 -31.84 -7.34 -2.49
C VAL A 136 -32.17 -8.66 -3.18
N GLY A 137 -33.32 -8.77 -3.84
CA GLY A 137 -33.73 -10.01 -4.51
C GLY A 137 -33.08 -10.26 -5.88
N LEU A 138 -32.27 -9.32 -6.39
CA LEU A 138 -31.72 -9.37 -7.73
C LEU A 138 -30.23 -9.74 -7.72
N GLY A 139 -29.79 -10.53 -8.70
CA GLY A 139 -28.37 -10.72 -8.99
C GLY A 139 -27.72 -9.42 -9.51
N PRO A 140 -26.37 -9.36 -9.60
CA PRO A 140 -25.70 -8.09 -9.88
C PRO A 140 -26.01 -7.46 -11.24
N VAL A 141 -26.33 -8.27 -12.26
CA VAL A 141 -26.71 -7.77 -13.60
C VAL A 141 -28.08 -7.11 -13.55
N GLU A 142 -29.09 -7.78 -13.01
CA GLU A 142 -30.44 -7.26 -12.87
C GLU A 142 -30.49 -6.09 -11.89
N ARG A 143 -29.68 -6.13 -10.82
CA ARG A 143 -29.51 -5.03 -9.86
C ARG A 143 -28.91 -3.79 -10.52
N ALA A 144 -27.88 -3.98 -11.36
CA ALA A 144 -27.32 -2.88 -12.16
C ALA A 144 -28.34 -2.33 -13.16
N ARG A 145 -29.18 -3.19 -13.76
CA ARG A 145 -30.26 -2.76 -14.66
C ARG A 145 -31.33 -1.95 -13.94
N LEU A 146 -31.73 -2.37 -12.74
CA LEU A 146 -32.66 -1.65 -11.88
C LEU A 146 -32.16 -0.21 -11.60
N LEU A 147 -30.87 -0.06 -11.30
CA LEU A 147 -30.23 1.24 -11.09
C LEU A 147 -30.18 2.05 -12.39
N TYR A 148 -29.79 1.43 -13.50
CA TYR A 148 -29.69 2.05 -14.83
C TYR A 148 -31.02 2.63 -15.31
N ASP A 149 -32.13 1.93 -15.08
CA ASP A 149 -33.47 2.34 -15.54
C ASP A 149 -34.16 3.32 -14.57
N SER A 150 -33.57 3.59 -13.40
CA SER A 150 -34.17 4.45 -12.38
C SER A 150 -34.04 5.93 -12.72
N ARG A 151 -35.15 6.55 -13.17
CA ARG A 151 -35.25 8.02 -13.31
C ARG A 151 -35.07 8.75 -11.99
N PHE A 152 -35.56 8.17 -10.88
CA PHE A 152 -35.40 8.76 -9.55
C PHE A 152 -33.93 8.94 -9.16
N LEU A 153 -33.10 7.90 -9.36
CA LEU A 153 -31.66 7.99 -9.04
C LEU A 153 -30.93 8.93 -9.99
N GLU A 154 -31.33 8.93 -11.27
CA GLU A 154 -30.81 9.86 -12.28
C GLU A 154 -31.09 11.31 -11.88
N GLU A 155 -32.35 11.66 -11.58
CA GLU A 155 -32.73 13.02 -11.18
C GLU A 155 -32.03 13.46 -9.89
N ALA A 156 -31.99 12.60 -8.88
CA ALA A 156 -31.31 12.90 -7.61
C ALA A 156 -29.80 13.15 -7.80
N HIS A 157 -29.12 12.32 -8.60
CA HIS A 157 -27.71 12.47 -8.93
C HIS A 157 -27.45 13.75 -9.71
N MET A 158 -28.23 14.01 -10.77
CA MET A 158 -27.99 15.14 -11.66
C MET A 158 -28.23 16.48 -10.97
N ASP A 159 -29.22 16.53 -10.07
CA ASP A 159 -29.47 17.70 -9.23
C ASP A 159 -28.27 17.98 -8.31
N ALA A 160 -27.78 16.96 -7.60
CA ALA A 160 -26.60 17.12 -6.73
C ALA A 160 -25.31 17.44 -7.49
N ALA A 161 -25.10 16.86 -8.66
CA ALA A 161 -23.94 17.15 -9.50
C ALA A 161 -23.91 18.62 -9.99
N SER A 162 -25.06 19.31 -9.99
CA SER A 162 -25.17 20.71 -10.39
C SER A 162 -24.87 21.72 -9.28
N GLU A 163 -24.75 21.27 -8.02
CA GLU A 163 -24.46 22.13 -6.85
C GLU A 163 -22.98 22.24 -6.48
N GLY A 164 -22.08 21.55 -7.20
CA GLY A 164 -20.64 21.59 -6.94
C GLY A 164 -20.03 23.00 -7.09
N SER A 165 -18.95 23.25 -6.35
CA SER A 165 -18.22 24.53 -6.42
C SER A 165 -17.24 24.60 -7.60
N SER A 166 -16.96 23.46 -8.23
CA SER A 166 -16.07 23.35 -9.38
C SER A 166 -16.79 23.51 -10.71
N ILE A 167 -16.01 23.73 -11.78
CA ILE A 167 -16.53 23.65 -13.14
C ILE A 167 -16.94 22.20 -13.39
N VAL A 168 -18.24 22.01 -13.58
CA VAL A 168 -18.84 20.73 -13.86
C VAL A 168 -18.40 20.27 -15.26
N PRO A 169 -17.61 19.17 -15.37
CA PRO A 169 -17.16 18.70 -16.67
C PRO A 169 -18.34 18.14 -17.45
N LEU A 170 -18.28 18.26 -18.78
CA LEU A 170 -19.31 17.68 -19.65
C LEU A 170 -19.27 16.14 -19.56
N PRO A 171 -20.39 15.44 -19.78
CA PRO A 171 -20.40 13.97 -19.81
C PRO A 171 -19.38 13.33 -20.76
N GLN A 172 -18.95 14.05 -21.81
CA GLN A 172 -17.93 13.61 -22.76
C GLN A 172 -16.48 13.76 -22.28
N GLU A 173 -16.22 14.60 -21.29
CA GLU A 173 -14.88 14.85 -20.79
C GLU A 173 -14.42 13.67 -19.92
N GLU A 174 -13.17 13.27 -20.08
CA GLU A 174 -12.63 12.16 -19.29
C GLU A 174 -12.49 12.58 -17.82
N CYS A 175 -13.24 11.91 -16.94
CA CYS A 175 -13.05 12.07 -15.51
C CYS A 175 -11.79 11.31 -15.07
N GLY A 176 -10.77 12.04 -14.63
CA GLY A 176 -9.48 11.50 -14.16
C GLY A 176 -9.53 10.85 -12.77
N PHE A 177 -10.71 10.70 -12.18
CA PHE A 177 -10.87 10.22 -10.80
C PHE A 177 -11.88 9.07 -10.69
N HIS A 178 -11.81 8.32 -9.59
CA HIS A 178 -12.74 7.24 -9.29
C HIS A 178 -13.10 7.18 -7.80
N PHE A 179 -14.39 7.06 -7.50
CA PHE A 179 -14.91 6.92 -6.15
C PHE A 179 -14.90 5.47 -5.67
N ILE A 180 -14.62 5.28 -4.38
CA ILE A 180 -14.60 3.99 -3.70
C ILE A 180 -15.29 4.14 -2.35
N ALA A 181 -16.11 3.17 -1.96
CA ALA A 181 -16.69 3.11 -0.61
C ALA A 181 -15.98 2.07 0.25
N PHE A 182 -15.71 2.42 1.51
CA PHE A 182 -15.39 1.47 2.57
C PHE A 182 -16.50 1.48 3.61
N VAL A 183 -16.97 0.30 4.02
CA VAL A 183 -18.03 0.17 5.04
C VAL A 183 -17.64 -0.91 6.03
N LYS A 184 -17.67 -0.58 7.32
CA LYS A 184 -17.61 -1.55 8.41
C LYS A 184 -19.04 -2.06 8.69
N LYS A 185 -19.25 -3.37 8.54
CA LYS A 185 -20.51 -4.05 8.82
C LYS A 185 -20.21 -5.37 9.54
N ASP A 186 -20.87 -5.61 10.67
CA ASP A 186 -20.71 -6.82 11.49
C ASP A 186 -19.25 -7.15 11.81
N GLY A 187 -18.48 -6.14 12.24
CA GLY A 187 -17.05 -6.27 12.56
C GLY A 187 -16.13 -6.42 11.34
N LYS A 188 -16.66 -6.43 10.11
CA LYS A 188 -15.90 -6.63 8.87
C LYS A 188 -15.85 -5.35 8.04
N VAL A 189 -14.68 -5.05 7.47
CA VAL A 189 -14.48 -3.90 6.58
C VAL A 189 -14.54 -4.36 5.13
N TRP A 190 -15.47 -3.78 4.38
CA TRP A 190 -15.71 -4.07 2.97
C TRP A 190 -15.31 -2.89 2.11
N GLU A 191 -14.54 -3.16 1.06
CA GLU A 191 -14.35 -2.24 -0.06
C GLU A 191 -15.43 -2.53 -1.11
N LEU A 192 -16.27 -1.53 -1.38
CA LEU A 192 -17.42 -1.62 -2.28
C LEU A 192 -17.23 -0.68 -3.46
N ASN A 193 -16.91 -1.28 -4.60
CA ASN A 193 -16.65 -0.57 -5.84
C ASN A 193 -17.40 -1.25 -6.99
N GLY A 194 -18.29 -0.51 -7.65
CA GLY A 194 -19.12 -1.05 -8.73
C GLY A 194 -18.33 -1.37 -10.01
N GLY A 195 -17.10 -0.88 -10.14
CA GLY A 195 -16.21 -1.18 -11.27
C GLY A 195 -15.40 -2.46 -11.13
N MET A 196 -15.49 -3.17 -9.99
CA MET A 196 -14.77 -4.42 -9.75
C MET A 196 -15.68 -5.64 -10.00
N ASN A 197 -15.12 -6.85 -9.90
CA ASN A 197 -15.88 -8.10 -10.05
C ASN A 197 -16.85 -8.38 -8.89
N GLY A 198 -16.70 -7.70 -7.75
CA GLY A 198 -17.49 -7.95 -6.55
C GLY A 198 -17.05 -7.11 -5.34
N PRO A 199 -17.72 -7.30 -4.18
CA PRO A 199 -17.27 -6.72 -2.92
C PRO A 199 -15.96 -7.37 -2.47
N LEU A 200 -15.04 -6.57 -1.91
CA LEU A 200 -13.76 -7.06 -1.41
C LEU A 200 -13.71 -6.93 0.12
N LEU A 201 -13.60 -8.07 0.82
CA LEU A 201 -13.32 -8.08 2.25
C LEU A 201 -11.88 -7.62 2.51
N ARG A 202 -11.72 -6.55 3.31
CA ARG A 202 -10.41 -5.99 3.69
C ARG A 202 -9.89 -6.58 4.99
N GLY A 203 -10.79 -6.97 5.90
CA GLY A 203 -10.44 -7.60 7.17
C GLY A 203 -11.54 -7.43 8.22
N GLU A 204 -11.21 -7.78 9.45
CA GLU A 204 -12.03 -7.54 10.64
C GLU A 204 -11.48 -6.33 11.40
N LEU A 205 -12.35 -5.58 12.06
CA LEU A 205 -12.03 -4.34 12.78
C LEU A 205 -13.02 -4.16 13.94
N GLU A 206 -12.52 -4.12 15.17
CA GLU A 206 -13.35 -3.84 16.36
C GLU A 206 -13.57 -2.34 16.56
N GLY A 207 -12.54 -1.52 16.31
CA GLY A 207 -12.62 -0.06 16.29
C GLY A 207 -13.34 0.52 15.06
N ASP A 208 -13.12 1.80 14.77
CA ASP A 208 -13.68 2.43 13.56
C ASP A 208 -12.58 2.72 12.52
N LEU A 209 -12.97 3.03 11.29
CA LEU A 209 -12.08 3.10 10.12
C LEU A 209 -10.98 4.17 10.24
N LEU A 210 -11.18 5.18 11.07
CA LEU A 210 -10.20 6.25 11.32
C LEU A 210 -9.59 6.12 12.74
N GLY A 211 -9.79 4.99 13.41
CA GLY A 211 -9.14 4.67 14.68
C GLY A 211 -7.69 4.25 14.46
N GLU A 212 -6.94 4.10 15.56
CA GLU A 212 -5.57 3.59 15.51
C GLU A 212 -5.53 2.28 14.70
N GLU A 213 -6.32 1.27 15.07
CA GLU A 213 -6.41 -0.01 14.34
C GLU A 213 -6.88 0.13 12.88
N GLY A 214 -7.78 1.07 12.59
CA GLY A 214 -8.32 1.27 11.23
C GLY A 214 -7.32 1.92 10.28
N LEU A 215 -6.40 2.71 10.83
CA LEU A 215 -5.31 3.39 10.11
C LEU A 215 -3.97 2.66 10.23
N ASP A 216 -3.87 1.69 11.12
CA ASP A 216 -2.63 1.01 11.44
C ASP A 216 -2.14 0.18 10.26
N MET A 217 -0.84 0.29 9.99
CA MET A 217 -0.15 -0.66 9.13
C MET A 217 0.40 -1.78 10.00
N THR A 218 -0.12 -2.99 9.85
CA THR A 218 0.41 -4.13 10.58
C THR A 218 1.88 -4.38 10.23
N ILE A 219 2.76 -4.28 11.23
CA ILE A 219 4.18 -4.60 11.10
C ILE A 219 4.35 -6.08 11.43
N LEU A 220 4.72 -6.88 10.42
CA LEU A 220 5.05 -8.29 10.60
C LEU A 220 6.54 -8.42 10.93
N ALA A 221 6.87 -8.59 12.21
CA ALA A 221 8.24 -8.77 12.68
C ALA A 221 8.64 -10.26 12.63
N VAL A 222 9.45 -10.63 11.63
CA VAL A 222 9.90 -12.01 11.45
C VAL A 222 11.05 -12.33 12.41
N THR A 223 10.92 -13.41 13.16
CA THR A 223 11.96 -13.92 14.08
C THR A 223 12.01 -15.44 14.04
N ARG A 224 13.19 -16.03 14.28
CA ARG A 224 13.34 -17.49 14.39
C ARG A 224 12.64 -18.06 15.62
N ASP A 225 12.51 -17.26 16.67
CA ASP A 225 11.84 -17.63 17.92
C ASP A 225 11.02 -16.45 18.47
N ILE A 226 9.69 -16.60 18.41
CA ILE A 226 8.73 -15.63 18.93
C ILE A 226 8.69 -15.58 20.46
N ASN A 227 9.20 -16.62 21.14
CA ASN A 227 9.24 -16.69 22.59
C ASN A 227 10.47 -16.06 23.21
N SER A 228 11.46 -15.71 22.39
CA SER A 228 12.69 -15.06 22.88
C SER A 228 12.38 -13.74 23.60
N ALA A 229 13.17 -13.43 24.62
CA ALA A 229 12.97 -12.22 25.44
C ALA A 229 13.04 -10.93 24.61
N SER A 230 13.90 -10.89 23.59
CA SER A 230 14.02 -9.77 22.65
C SER A 230 12.78 -9.63 21.75
N ALA A 231 12.25 -10.74 21.21
CA ALA A 231 11.04 -10.72 20.40
C ALA A 231 9.83 -10.24 21.22
N ARG A 232 9.64 -10.77 22.43
CA ARG A 232 8.57 -10.32 23.34
C ARG A 232 8.70 -8.85 23.70
N LYS A 233 9.92 -8.36 23.95
CA LYS A 233 10.18 -6.94 24.22
C LYS A 233 9.89 -6.06 23.00
N LEU A 234 10.14 -6.54 21.77
CA LEU A 234 9.80 -5.85 20.53
C LEU A 234 8.28 -5.73 20.37
N ALA A 235 7.54 -6.83 20.57
CA ALA A 235 6.07 -6.83 20.50
C ALA A 235 5.43 -5.89 21.54
N GLN A 236 6.06 -5.71 22.70
CA GLN A 236 5.58 -4.77 23.72
C GLN A 236 5.78 -3.30 23.37
N LYS A 237 6.51 -2.96 22.29
CA LYS A 237 6.75 -1.56 21.91
C LYS A 237 5.55 -0.91 21.22
N SER A 238 4.70 -1.68 20.56
CA SER A 238 3.53 -1.19 19.83
C SER A 238 2.57 -2.35 19.54
N SER A 239 1.27 -2.10 19.65
CA SER A 239 0.18 -3.00 19.27
C SER A 239 0.21 -3.38 17.77
N SER A 240 0.80 -2.56 16.92
CA SER A 240 0.95 -2.78 15.47
C SER A 240 1.94 -3.91 15.12
N ILE A 241 2.76 -4.34 16.07
CA ILE A 241 3.82 -5.33 15.84
C ILE A 241 3.31 -6.75 16.08
N THR A 242 3.14 -7.50 15.01
CA THR A 242 2.84 -8.94 15.07
C THR A 242 4.11 -9.74 14.85
N LEU A 243 4.49 -10.55 15.84
CA LEU A 243 5.62 -11.47 15.69
C LEU A 243 5.22 -12.65 14.81
N ILE A 244 6.00 -12.91 13.76
CA ILE A 244 5.86 -14.10 12.93
C ILE A 244 7.10 -14.96 13.09
N GLN A 245 6.90 -16.26 13.32
CA GLN A 245 8.01 -17.19 13.32
C GLN A 245 8.46 -17.47 11.87
N GLY A 246 9.74 -17.26 11.59
CA GLY A 246 10.31 -17.45 10.25
C GLY A 246 11.83 -17.48 10.25
N ASN A 247 12.40 -18.10 9.22
CA ASN A 247 13.85 -18.17 9.01
C ASN A 247 14.19 -17.57 7.64
N LEU A 248 15.17 -16.66 7.60
CA LEU A 248 15.64 -16.08 6.35
C LEU A 248 16.43 -17.06 5.47
N ASP A 249 16.83 -18.21 6.02
CA ASP A 249 17.32 -19.34 5.22
C ASP A 249 16.23 -20.03 4.41
N ASP A 250 14.97 -19.86 4.81
CA ASP A 250 13.79 -20.38 4.13
C ASP A 250 12.65 -19.35 4.13
N PRO A 251 12.78 -18.26 3.34
CA PRO A 251 11.78 -17.21 3.30
C PRO A 251 10.38 -17.69 2.88
N ALA A 252 10.32 -18.76 2.09
CA ALA A 252 9.05 -19.36 1.66
C ALA A 252 8.28 -20.01 2.82
N ALA A 253 8.97 -20.42 3.88
CA ALA A 253 8.35 -20.97 5.09
C ALA A 253 7.85 -19.90 6.07
N ILE A 254 8.01 -18.60 5.79
CA ILE A 254 7.44 -17.52 6.60
C ILE A 254 5.91 -17.52 6.41
N LYS A 255 5.22 -18.31 7.24
CA LYS A 255 3.75 -18.47 7.22
C LYS A 255 3.05 -17.20 7.70
N ASN A 256 1.78 -17.04 7.34
CA ASN A 256 0.88 -15.94 7.74
C ASN A 256 1.23 -14.53 7.22
N ALA A 257 2.28 -14.37 6.41
CA ALA A 257 2.57 -13.15 5.67
C ALA A 257 1.68 -13.00 4.41
N LYS A 258 0.37 -13.26 4.53
CA LYS A 258 -0.55 -13.09 3.40
C LYS A 258 -0.77 -11.59 3.18
N ARG A 259 -0.38 -11.09 1.99
CA ARG A 259 -0.63 -9.72 1.51
C ARG A 259 0.28 -8.64 2.12
N VAL A 260 1.59 -8.89 2.14
CA VAL A 260 2.63 -7.92 2.52
C VAL A 260 2.79 -6.83 1.46
N TRP A 261 2.58 -5.56 1.83
CA TRP A 261 2.74 -4.42 0.92
C TRP A 261 4.21 -4.06 0.69
N GLY A 262 5.02 -4.07 1.74
CA GLY A 262 6.44 -3.76 1.68
C GLY A 262 7.26 -4.63 2.65
N VAL A 263 8.51 -4.88 2.27
CA VAL A 263 9.49 -5.60 3.09
C VAL A 263 10.64 -4.66 3.40
N SER A 264 10.96 -4.52 4.69
CA SER A 264 12.21 -3.92 5.14
C SER A 264 13.13 -5.05 5.56
N SER A 265 14.31 -5.12 4.95
CA SER A 265 15.27 -6.20 5.12
C SER A 265 16.62 -5.64 5.54
N VAL A 266 17.12 -6.16 6.66
CA VAL A 266 18.48 -5.89 7.16
C VAL A 266 19.17 -7.21 7.38
N GLN A 267 20.27 -7.45 6.68
CA GLN A 267 21.11 -8.62 6.85
C GLN A 267 22.43 -8.17 7.48
N THR A 268 22.89 -8.92 8.48
CA THR A 268 24.22 -8.71 9.07
C THR A 268 25.26 -9.40 8.21
N THR A 269 26.32 -8.67 7.88
CA THR A 269 27.48 -9.19 7.17
C THR A 269 28.27 -10.11 8.11
N ASN A 270 28.66 -11.28 7.63
CA ASN A 270 29.52 -12.21 8.36
C ASN A 270 30.69 -12.59 7.46
N PRO A 271 31.94 -12.18 7.77
CA PRO A 271 33.10 -12.46 6.93
C PRO A 271 33.39 -13.95 6.69
N ARG A 272 32.77 -14.84 7.47
CA ARG A 272 32.99 -16.29 7.42
C ARG A 272 32.04 -17.02 6.48
N ASN A 273 30.94 -16.40 6.06
CA ASN A 273 29.96 -17.04 5.20
C ASN A 273 29.17 -16.04 4.35
N ASP A 274 28.61 -16.54 3.24
CA ASP A 274 27.88 -15.74 2.25
C ASP A 274 26.38 -15.61 2.60
N ASP A 275 26.05 -15.64 3.90
CA ASP A 275 24.66 -15.68 4.38
C ASP A 275 23.90 -14.41 4.02
N GLU A 276 24.54 -13.24 4.10
CA GLU A 276 23.93 -11.96 3.73
C GLU A 276 23.37 -12.01 2.31
N ARG A 277 24.21 -12.38 1.33
CA ARG A 277 23.83 -12.44 -0.08
C ARG A 277 22.79 -13.52 -0.31
N ARG A 278 22.99 -14.72 0.23
CA ARG A 278 22.09 -15.87 0.05
C ARG A 278 20.68 -15.56 0.60
N GLN A 279 20.60 -15.08 1.83
CA GLN A 279 19.33 -14.74 2.48
C GLN A 279 18.67 -13.51 1.84
N GLY A 280 19.46 -12.49 1.46
CA GLY A 280 18.98 -11.31 0.75
C GLY A 280 18.33 -11.66 -0.59
N ILE A 281 19.03 -12.40 -1.44
CA ILE A 281 18.51 -12.86 -2.74
C ILE A 281 17.28 -13.75 -2.54
N ALA A 282 17.31 -14.69 -1.60
CA ALA A 282 16.17 -15.57 -1.34
C ALA A 282 14.93 -14.78 -0.91
N LEU A 283 15.09 -13.80 -0.02
CA LEU A 283 13.99 -12.97 0.45
C LEU A 283 13.45 -12.03 -0.64
N ILE A 284 14.32 -11.46 -1.49
CA ILE A 284 13.91 -10.65 -2.64
C ILE A 284 13.12 -11.51 -3.65
N ASN A 285 13.64 -12.69 -3.99
CA ASN A 285 12.98 -13.61 -4.92
C ASN A 285 11.61 -14.03 -4.41
N GLU A 286 11.50 -14.35 -3.12
CA GLU A 286 10.22 -14.69 -2.52
C GLU A 286 9.29 -13.46 -2.47
N SER A 287 9.81 -12.28 -2.16
CA SER A 287 9.05 -11.03 -2.19
C SER A 287 8.46 -10.74 -3.57
N ILE A 288 9.22 -10.98 -4.65
CA ILE A 288 8.76 -10.85 -6.03
C ILE A 288 7.64 -11.86 -6.31
N LYS A 289 7.81 -13.14 -5.93
CA LYS A 289 6.78 -14.17 -6.12
C LYS A 289 5.49 -13.84 -5.38
N GLN A 290 5.59 -13.30 -4.17
CA GLN A 290 4.45 -12.91 -3.33
C GLN A 290 3.86 -11.53 -3.75
N GLY A 291 4.45 -10.86 -4.73
CA GLY A 291 3.95 -9.60 -5.27
C GLY A 291 4.16 -8.39 -4.35
N VAL A 292 5.16 -8.42 -3.47
CA VAL A 292 5.59 -7.29 -2.62
C VAL A 292 5.95 -6.08 -3.49
N LYS A 293 5.60 -4.87 -3.03
CA LYS A 293 5.67 -3.65 -3.86
C LYS A 293 6.87 -2.78 -3.58
N HIS A 294 7.26 -2.71 -2.32
CA HIS A 294 8.43 -1.97 -1.90
C HIS A 294 9.35 -2.91 -1.15
N PHE A 295 10.58 -3.04 -1.63
CA PHE A 295 11.62 -3.76 -0.92
C PHE A 295 12.69 -2.76 -0.54
N VAL A 296 12.84 -2.52 0.76
CA VAL A 296 13.89 -1.68 1.30
C VAL A 296 14.97 -2.61 1.84
N TYR A 297 16.04 -2.77 1.08
CA TYR A 297 17.24 -3.47 1.53
C TYR A 297 18.18 -2.47 2.21
N SER A 298 18.72 -2.82 3.37
CA SER A 298 19.76 -2.04 4.03
C SER A 298 20.94 -2.94 4.39
N SER A 299 22.14 -2.53 3.94
CA SER A 299 23.43 -3.16 4.25
C SER A 299 24.45 -2.09 4.67
N ILE A 300 25.61 -2.53 5.13
CA ILE A 300 26.68 -1.68 5.68
C ILE A 300 27.33 -0.81 4.59
N ASP A 301 27.30 -1.22 3.32
CA ASP A 301 27.82 -0.44 2.18
C ASP A 301 26.91 -0.58 0.94
N ARG A 302 26.73 0.51 0.18
CA ARG A 302 25.94 0.59 -1.06
C ARG A 302 26.78 0.61 -2.34
N GLY A 303 28.11 0.49 -2.24
CA GLY A 303 28.99 0.30 -3.39
C GLY A 303 29.16 1.51 -4.32
N GLY A 304 28.76 2.71 -3.91
CA GLY A 304 28.83 3.92 -4.73
C GLY A 304 27.72 4.06 -5.78
N GLU A 305 27.76 5.15 -6.56
CA GLU A 305 26.67 5.62 -7.42
C GLU A 305 26.37 4.69 -8.62
N LYS A 306 27.38 4.07 -9.25
CA LYS A 306 27.17 3.11 -10.35
C LYS A 306 26.74 1.71 -9.90
N ALA A 307 27.17 1.24 -8.73
CA ALA A 307 26.59 0.04 -8.14
C ALA A 307 25.13 0.27 -7.72
N SER A 308 24.82 1.51 -7.31
CA SER A 308 23.44 1.93 -7.06
C SER A 308 22.61 1.96 -8.37
N LEU A 309 23.22 2.30 -9.50
CA LEU A 309 22.58 2.24 -10.84
C LEU A 309 22.21 0.82 -11.27
N ALA A 310 22.88 -0.22 -10.75
CA ALA A 310 22.48 -1.60 -11.00
C ALA A 310 21.08 -1.93 -10.45
N PHE A 311 20.68 -1.28 -9.36
CA PHE A 311 19.30 -1.37 -8.84
C PHE A 311 18.30 -0.57 -9.68
N MET A 312 18.76 0.45 -10.41
CA MET A 312 17.93 1.25 -11.31
C MET A 312 17.76 0.61 -12.70
N ASN A 313 18.69 -0.27 -13.11
CA ASN A 313 18.66 -1.02 -14.38
C ASN A 313 18.76 -2.55 -14.13
N PRO A 314 17.68 -3.20 -13.66
CA PRO A 314 17.71 -4.59 -13.21
C PRO A 314 18.00 -5.61 -14.32
N GLU A 315 17.58 -5.33 -15.55
CA GLU A 315 17.73 -6.26 -16.69
C GLU A 315 19.20 -6.35 -17.17
N GLU A 316 19.95 -5.25 -17.15
CA GLU A 316 21.37 -5.24 -17.55
C GLU A 316 22.30 -5.84 -16.49
N SER A 317 21.89 -5.74 -15.22
CA SER A 317 22.71 -6.14 -14.07
C SER A 317 22.46 -7.59 -13.62
N LYS A 318 21.49 -8.27 -14.25
CA LYS A 318 21.10 -9.63 -13.93
C LYS A 318 22.27 -10.61 -14.11
N ASN A 319 22.54 -11.40 -13.07
CA ASN A 319 23.60 -12.42 -13.04
C ASN A 319 25.05 -11.89 -13.18
N HIS A 320 25.28 -10.60 -13.00
CA HIS A 320 26.63 -10.03 -12.95
C HIS A 320 27.02 -9.72 -11.49
N ALA A 321 28.28 -10.02 -11.14
CA ALA A 321 28.88 -9.60 -9.87
C ALA A 321 29.87 -8.47 -10.16
N PHE A 322 29.71 -7.33 -9.49
CA PHE A 322 30.57 -6.16 -9.66
C PHE A 322 31.43 -5.97 -8.41
N SER A 323 32.75 -5.84 -8.58
CA SER A 323 33.65 -5.44 -7.49
C SER A 323 33.44 -3.95 -7.15
N LEU A 324 33.44 -3.63 -5.87
CA LEU A 324 33.13 -2.30 -5.34
C LEU A 324 34.37 -1.71 -4.68
N ALA A 325 35.35 -1.31 -5.49
CA ALA A 325 36.57 -0.68 -5.00
C ALA A 325 36.92 0.55 -5.86
N GLY A 326 37.15 1.69 -5.21
CA GLY A 326 37.46 2.95 -5.89
C GLY A 326 38.96 3.13 -6.19
N ASP A 327 39.81 2.62 -5.30
CA ASP A 327 41.27 2.69 -5.41
C ASP A 327 41.91 1.54 -4.63
N GLU A 328 43.16 1.23 -4.97
CA GLU A 328 44.04 0.36 -4.20
C GLU A 328 45.30 1.16 -3.88
N LEU A 329 45.38 1.65 -2.65
CA LEU A 329 46.50 2.45 -2.16
C LEU A 329 47.36 1.61 -1.23
N THR A 330 48.68 1.74 -1.36
CA THR A 330 49.58 1.22 -0.33
C THR A 330 49.43 2.04 0.97
N PHE A 331 49.86 1.46 2.09
CA PHE A 331 49.84 2.17 3.37
C PHE A 331 50.60 3.50 3.29
N ASP A 332 51.72 3.54 2.58
CA ASP A 332 52.53 4.75 2.41
C ASP A 332 51.78 5.84 1.63
N GLN A 333 51.11 5.46 0.53
CA GLN A 333 50.29 6.38 -0.26
C GLN A 333 49.10 6.92 0.53
N MET A 334 48.41 6.03 1.28
CA MET A 334 47.32 6.43 2.17
C MET A 334 47.82 7.37 3.27
N SER A 335 48.98 7.07 3.87
CA SER A 335 49.57 7.89 4.93
C SER A 335 49.99 9.27 4.44
N GLU A 336 50.52 9.37 3.21
CA GLU A 336 50.86 10.64 2.59
C GLU A 336 49.61 11.50 2.32
N ILE A 337 48.56 10.90 1.76
CA ILE A 337 47.27 11.57 1.52
C ILE A 337 46.66 12.04 2.84
N PHE A 338 46.65 11.18 3.86
CA PHE A 338 46.13 11.50 5.19
C PHE A 338 46.90 12.68 5.81
N LYS A 339 48.23 12.69 5.71
CA LYS A 339 49.08 13.78 6.20
C LYS A 339 48.82 15.08 5.45
N ASN A 340 48.66 15.03 4.14
CA ASN A 340 48.38 16.21 3.31
C ASN A 340 47.01 16.83 3.61
N LEU A 341 45.99 16.00 3.89
CA LEU A 341 44.63 16.48 4.17
C LEU A 341 44.40 16.91 5.62
N THR A 342 45.04 16.21 6.58
CA THR A 342 44.76 16.41 8.01
C THR A 342 45.88 17.14 8.75
N GLY A 343 47.06 17.28 8.13
CA GLY A 343 48.26 17.85 8.75
C GLY A 343 48.90 16.96 9.82
N LYS A 344 48.45 15.71 9.97
CA LYS A 344 48.91 14.77 11.01
C LYS A 344 49.36 13.45 10.39
N ASP A 345 50.35 12.82 10.99
CA ASP A 345 50.72 11.45 10.62
C ASP A 345 49.61 10.46 11.01
N VAL A 346 49.46 9.38 10.24
CA VAL A 346 48.49 8.32 10.56
C VAL A 346 48.88 7.70 11.91
N PRO A 347 47.97 7.65 12.91
CA PRO A 347 48.29 7.05 14.19
C PRO A 347 48.55 5.55 14.00
N THR A 348 49.77 5.13 14.31
CA THR A 348 50.16 3.71 14.33
C THR A 348 50.24 3.22 15.77
N THR A 349 50.15 1.91 15.95
CA THR A 349 50.27 1.27 17.26
C THR A 349 51.41 0.26 17.26
N PHE A 350 51.88 -0.11 18.45
CA PHE A 350 52.99 -1.04 18.60
C PHE A 350 52.60 -2.46 18.15
N ARG A 351 53.52 -3.12 17.43
CA ARG A 351 53.27 -4.45 16.83
C ARG A 351 52.98 -5.54 17.88
N ILE A 352 53.61 -5.46 19.05
CA ILE A 352 53.50 -6.49 20.11
C ILE A 352 52.09 -6.52 20.72
N PRO A 353 51.48 -5.39 21.15
CA PRO A 353 50.10 -5.34 21.59
C PRO A 353 49.09 -5.84 20.54
N VAL A 354 49.26 -5.46 19.27
CA VAL A 354 48.38 -5.92 18.18
C VAL A 354 48.49 -7.42 17.98
N TRP A 355 49.71 -7.96 17.99
CA TRP A 355 49.93 -9.39 17.86
C TRP A 355 49.27 -10.19 19.00
N LEU A 356 49.40 -9.72 20.25
CA LEU A 356 48.71 -10.33 21.40
C LEU A 356 47.18 -10.28 21.26
N MET A 357 46.64 -9.15 20.79
CA MET A 357 45.20 -8.99 20.55
C MET A 357 44.71 -9.92 19.43
N MET A 358 45.45 -10.05 18.33
CA MET A 358 45.11 -10.94 17.21
C MET A 358 45.18 -12.42 17.60
N ALA A 359 46.08 -12.79 18.53
CA ALA A 359 46.14 -14.13 19.10
C ALA A 359 44.97 -14.42 20.06
N ALA A 360 44.54 -13.42 20.84
CA ALA A 360 43.44 -13.54 21.80
C ALA A 360 42.05 -13.52 21.13
N VAL A 361 41.87 -12.74 20.07
CA VAL A 361 40.61 -12.63 19.31
C VAL A 361 40.77 -13.36 17.97
N LYS A 362 40.59 -14.68 18.00
CA LYS A 362 40.80 -15.56 16.84
C LYS A 362 40.09 -15.08 15.56
N ASP A 363 38.87 -14.58 15.68
CA ASP A 363 38.06 -14.12 14.56
C ASP A 363 38.69 -12.92 13.86
N LEU A 364 39.20 -11.97 14.65
CA LEU A 364 39.91 -10.79 14.17
C LEU A 364 41.28 -11.18 13.58
N GLY A 365 41.99 -12.11 14.23
CA GLY A 365 43.28 -12.61 13.77
C GLY A 365 43.20 -13.29 12.40
N VAL A 366 42.17 -14.12 12.16
CA VAL A 366 41.95 -14.79 10.86
C VAL A 366 41.60 -13.78 9.77
N MET A 367 40.73 -12.81 10.06
CA MET A 367 40.30 -11.78 9.10
C MET A 367 41.48 -10.95 8.59
N PHE A 368 42.33 -10.45 9.49
CA PHE A 368 43.49 -9.65 9.10
C PHE A 368 44.60 -10.48 8.44
N LYS A 369 44.74 -11.75 8.80
CA LYS A 369 45.65 -12.65 8.07
C LYS A 369 45.19 -12.82 6.63
N TRP A 370 43.89 -13.02 6.41
CA TRP A 370 43.32 -13.07 5.07
C TRP A 370 43.48 -11.75 4.29
N PHE A 371 43.29 -10.58 4.93
CA PHE A 371 43.57 -9.28 4.29
C PHE A 371 45.02 -9.14 3.84
N TRP A 372 45.96 -9.70 4.59
CA TRP A 372 47.39 -9.63 4.27
C TRP A 372 47.79 -10.61 3.17
N ASP A 373 47.25 -11.83 3.20
CA ASP A 373 47.66 -12.92 2.32
C ASP A 373 46.94 -12.86 0.95
N GLU A 374 45.66 -12.48 0.92
CA GLU A 374 44.79 -12.57 -0.27
C GLU A 374 44.23 -11.21 -0.71
N GLY A 375 43.82 -10.36 0.24
CA GLY A 375 43.17 -9.07 -0.06
C GLY A 375 41.81 -9.22 -0.77
N TYR A 376 41.21 -8.10 -1.19
CA TYR A 376 39.87 -8.09 -1.80
C TYR A 376 39.86 -8.37 -3.32
N GLY A 377 41.03 -8.44 -3.96
CA GLY A 377 41.19 -8.91 -5.36
C GLY A 377 40.40 -8.13 -6.42
N ALA A 378 40.09 -6.86 -6.19
CA ALA A 378 39.31 -6.05 -7.14
C ALA A 378 40.17 -5.61 -8.34
N ASP A 379 39.65 -5.76 -9.56
CA ASP A 379 40.30 -5.25 -10.78
C ASP A 379 40.11 -3.73 -10.90
N ILE A 380 40.93 -2.98 -10.15
CA ILE A 380 40.90 -1.51 -10.14
C ILE A 380 41.06 -0.90 -11.54
N PRO A 381 41.96 -1.40 -12.43
CA PRO A 381 42.03 -0.90 -13.81
C PRO A 381 40.73 -1.06 -14.61
N ALA A 382 40.02 -2.18 -14.50
CA ALA A 382 38.72 -2.36 -15.14
C ALA A 382 37.66 -1.42 -14.53
N LEU A 383 37.67 -1.25 -13.20
CA LEU A 383 36.74 -0.37 -12.49
C LEU A 383 36.97 1.11 -12.82
N LYS A 384 38.22 1.56 -12.98
CA LYS A 384 38.56 2.94 -13.41
C LYS A 384 38.18 3.23 -14.87
N LYS A 385 38.22 2.21 -15.75
CA LYS A 385 37.68 2.36 -17.12
C LYS A 385 36.15 2.47 -17.12
N LEU A 386 35.49 1.73 -16.23
CA LEU A 386 34.05 1.79 -16.03
C LEU A 386 33.61 3.09 -15.33
N ASN A 387 34.48 3.70 -14.52
CA ASN A 387 34.23 4.95 -13.82
C ASN A 387 35.47 5.86 -13.76
N PRO A 388 35.77 6.62 -14.83
CA PRO A 388 36.86 7.58 -14.84
C PRO A 388 36.43 8.83 -14.05
N ALA A 389 36.52 8.75 -12.73
CA ALA A 389 36.44 9.91 -11.84
C ALA A 389 37.86 10.40 -11.52
#